data_AF-A0A139M7Q4-F1
#
_entry.id   AF-A0A139M7Q4-F1
#
_cell.length_a   1.000
_cell.length_b   1.000
_cell.length_c   1.000
_cell.angle_alpha   90.00
_cell.angle_beta   90.00
_cell.angle_gamma   90.00
#
_symmetry.space_group_name_H-M   'P 1'
#
loop_
_entity.id
_entity.type
_entity.pdbx_description
1 polymer ?
#
loop_
_entity_poly.entity_id
_entity_poly.type
_entity_poly.pdbx_seq_one_letter_code
_entity_poly.pdbx_strand_id
1 'polypeptide(L)'
;MSSGKIKSSTVDAQNAISELTGLKGITTSKTVDFGESTVSSMLNGKQLANSLMGDVSQVISCVLTQANKFPELAQSIEERDNQDAKNWN
;
A
#
# COMPACT_ATOMS: atom_id res chain seq x y z
N MET A 1 -12.94 -31.80 -17.97
CA MET A 1 -11.50 -31.94 -17.66
C MET A 1 -10.88 -30.55 -17.73
N SER A 2 -10.78 -29.85 -16.58
CA SER A 2 -10.03 -28.61 -16.50
C SER A 2 -8.62 -28.99 -16.07
N SER A 3 -7.67 -29.01 -17.00
CA SER A 3 -6.25 -28.91 -16.64
C SER A 3 -6.12 -27.78 -15.61
N GLY A 4 -5.43 -28.05 -14.49
CA GLY A 4 -5.26 -27.08 -13.40
C GLY A 4 -4.77 -25.75 -13.97
N LYS A 5 -5.68 -24.77 -14.09
CA LYS A 5 -5.31 -23.44 -14.56
C LYS A 5 -4.51 -22.81 -13.43
N ILE A 6 -3.25 -22.49 -13.70
CA ILE A 6 -2.50 -21.56 -12.85
C ILE A 6 -3.35 -20.29 -12.73
N LYS A 7 -3.75 -19.97 -11.51
CA LYS A 7 -4.68 -18.87 -11.20
C LYS A 7 -3.95 -17.64 -10.70
N SER A 8 -2.69 -17.81 -10.34
CA SER A 8 -1.77 -16.77 -9.91
C SER A 8 -1.12 -16.08 -11.10
N SER A 9 -0.97 -14.75 -10.98
CA SER A 9 -0.25 -13.92 -11.95
C SER A 9 0.61 -12.95 -11.17
N THR A 10 1.90 -13.28 -11.06
CA THR A 10 2.90 -12.43 -10.40
C THR A 10 3.10 -11.11 -11.14
N VAL A 11 2.92 -11.11 -12.46
CA VAL A 11 2.95 -9.91 -13.30
C VAL A 11 1.81 -8.95 -12.98
N ASP A 12 0.58 -9.44 -12.85
CA ASP A 12 -0.57 -8.58 -12.52
C ASP A 12 -0.47 -8.03 -11.09
N ALA A 13 0.02 -8.84 -10.16
CA ALA A 13 0.30 -8.40 -8.79
C ALA A 13 1.37 -7.30 -8.77
N GLN A 14 2.46 -7.47 -9.53
CA GLN A 14 3.53 -6.47 -9.63
C GLN A 14 3.03 -5.17 -10.27
N ASN A 15 2.20 -5.26 -11.32
CA ASN A 15 1.62 -4.11 -11.99
C ASN A 15 0.71 -3.30 -11.05
N ALA A 16 -0.16 -3.97 -10.28
CA ALA A 16 -1.03 -3.30 -9.31
C ALA A 16 -0.24 -2.52 -8.25
N ILE A 17 0.90 -3.06 -7.79
CA ILE A 17 1.80 -2.35 -6.86
C ILE A 17 2.54 -1.20 -7.56
N SER A 18 2.94 -1.38 -8.80
CA SER A 18 3.58 -0.31 -9.57
C SER A 18 2.63 0.86 -9.81
N GLU A 19 1.33 0.61 -10.04
CA GLU A 19 0.33 1.67 -10.13
C GLU A 19 0.16 2.40 -8.80
N LEU A 20 0.06 1.66 -7.70
CA LEU A 20 -0.08 2.22 -6.36
C LEU A 20 1.13 3.07 -5.95
N THR A 21 2.35 2.58 -6.19
CA THR A 21 3.61 3.28 -5.87
C THR A 21 3.94 4.39 -6.85
N GLY A 22 3.39 4.35 -8.07
CA GLY A 22 3.54 5.40 -9.08
C GLY A 22 2.74 6.67 -8.78
N LEU A 23 1.81 6.63 -7.82
CA LEU A 23 1.04 7.79 -7.38
C LEU A 23 1.96 8.81 -6.70
N LYS A 24 2.12 9.96 -7.36
CA LYS A 24 2.95 11.07 -6.87
C LYS A 24 2.37 11.65 -5.57
N GLY A 25 3.22 11.81 -4.55
CA GLY A 25 2.86 12.50 -3.30
C GLY A 25 2.30 11.61 -2.19
N ILE A 26 2.16 10.29 -2.41
CA ILE A 26 1.69 9.34 -1.40
C ILE A 26 2.60 9.28 -0.17
N THR A 27 3.91 9.47 -0.35
CA THR A 27 4.89 9.39 0.75
C THR A 27 5.23 10.74 1.37
N THR A 28 4.61 11.83 0.90
CA THR A 28 5.00 13.20 1.28
C THR A 28 3.98 13.82 2.22
N SER A 29 4.14 13.60 3.52
CA SER A 29 3.35 14.28 4.55
C SER A 29 3.76 15.75 4.62
N LYS A 30 2.80 16.67 4.45
CA LYS A 30 3.05 18.11 4.62
C LYS A 30 2.56 18.57 5.98
N THR A 31 3.44 19.16 6.77
CA THR A 31 3.06 19.82 8.03
C THR A 31 2.79 21.29 7.77
N VAL A 32 1.86 21.85 8.54
CA VAL A 32 1.54 23.27 8.59
C VAL A 32 2.34 23.87 9.75
N ASP A 33 3.02 24.98 9.49
CA ASP A 33 3.64 25.78 10.54
C ASP A 33 3.25 27.26 10.43
N PHE A 34 3.14 27.90 11.59
CA PHE A 34 2.82 29.32 11.70
C PHE A 34 4.03 30.02 12.33
N GLY A 35 4.49 31.11 11.70
CA GLY A 35 5.67 31.86 12.15
C GLY A 35 5.54 32.44 13.56
N GLU A 36 4.76 33.51 13.73
CA GLU A 36 4.64 34.23 15.03
C GLU A 36 3.21 34.23 15.60
N SER A 37 2.32 33.37 15.11
CA SER A 37 0.92 33.39 15.55
C SER A 37 0.79 33.02 17.03
N THR A 38 0.33 33.96 17.86
CA THR A 38 0.10 33.76 19.30
C THR A 38 -1.36 33.44 19.65
N VAL A 39 -2.26 33.46 18.66
CA VAL A 39 -3.68 33.17 18.85
C VAL A 39 -3.88 31.69 19.16
N SER A 40 -4.39 31.37 20.36
CA SER A 40 -4.52 29.99 20.85
C SER A 40 -5.37 29.10 19.94
N SER A 41 -6.44 29.63 19.32
CA SER A 41 -7.26 28.88 18.38
C SER A 41 -6.49 28.50 17.10
N MET A 42 -5.59 29.36 16.63
CA MET A 42 -4.72 29.07 15.50
C MET A 42 -3.71 27.98 15.86
N LEU A 43 -3.09 28.06 17.04
CA LEU A 43 -2.16 27.03 17.52
C LEU A 43 -2.85 25.65 17.65
N ASN A 44 -4.05 25.61 18.20
CA ASN A 44 -4.85 24.39 18.29
C ASN A 44 -5.22 23.85 16.90
N GLY A 45 -5.60 24.73 15.97
CA GLY A 45 -5.87 24.36 14.58
C GLY A 45 -4.65 23.78 13.87
N LYS A 46 -3.46 24.36 14.09
CA LYS A 46 -2.17 23.83 13.60
C LYS A 46 -1.93 22.41 14.11
N GLN A 47 -2.07 22.22 15.42
CA GLN A 47 -1.86 20.91 16.03
C GLN A 47 -2.82 19.88 15.45
N LEU A 48 -4.11 20.21 15.36
CA LEU A 48 -5.12 19.32 14.79
C LEU A 48 -4.82 18.96 13.33
N ALA A 49 -4.49 19.95 12.49
CA ALA A 49 -4.17 19.71 11.08
C ALA A 49 -2.94 18.81 10.92
N ASN A 50 -1.90 19.02 11.72
CA ASN A 50 -0.69 18.21 11.70
C ASN A 50 -0.94 16.79 12.20
N SER A 51 -1.75 16.62 13.25
CA SER A 51 -2.18 15.30 13.74
C SER A 51 -2.97 14.53 12.68
N LEU A 52 -3.97 15.18 12.05
CA LEU A 52 -4.75 14.56 10.97
C LEU A 52 -3.87 14.14 9.80
N MET A 53 -2.90 14.97 9.40
CA MET A 53 -1.95 14.60 8.34
C MET A 53 -1.09 13.41 8.77
N GLY A 54 -0.65 13.37 10.03
CA GLY A 54 0.07 12.23 10.61
C GLY A 54 -0.73 10.94 10.53
N ASP A 55 -2.00 10.96 10.95
CA ASP A 55 -2.89 9.80 10.94
C ASP A 55 -3.14 9.30 9.50
N VAL A 56 -3.40 10.21 8.56
CA VAL A 56 -3.55 9.86 7.13
C VAL A 56 -2.27 9.23 6.59
N SER A 57 -1.11 9.75 6.96
CA SER A 57 0.18 9.21 6.55
C SER A 57 0.41 7.80 7.10
N GLN A 58 -0.04 7.54 8.32
CA GLN A 58 0.00 6.21 8.92
C GLN A 58 -0.91 5.22 8.18
N VAL A 59 -2.13 5.63 7.83
CA VAL A 59 -3.05 4.80 7.03
C VAL A 59 -2.44 4.46 5.67
N ILE A 60 -1.85 5.46 4.99
CA ILE A 60 -1.15 5.25 3.71
C ILE A 60 -0.01 4.24 3.88
N SER A 61 0.81 4.39 4.91
CA SER A 61 1.92 3.47 5.20
C SER A 61 1.44 2.03 5.44
N CYS A 62 0.35 1.86 6.20
CA CYS A 62 -0.28 0.56 6.41
C CYS A 62 -0.79 -0.06 5.11
N VAL A 63 -1.50 0.71 4.28
CA VAL A 63 -2.00 0.25 2.98
C VAL A 63 -0.84 -0.16 2.08
N LEU A 64 0.22 0.66 2.00
CA LEU A 64 1.40 0.36 1.19
C LEU A 64 2.12 -0.90 1.68
N THR A 65 2.27 -1.07 2.99
CA THR A 65 2.86 -2.27 3.59
C THR A 65 2.07 -3.52 3.25
N GLN A 66 0.74 -3.45 3.32
CA GLN A 66 -0.13 -4.57 2.97
C GLN A 66 -0.11 -4.84 1.46
N ALA A 67 -0.06 -3.79 0.65
CA ALA A 67 0.00 -3.92 -0.79
C ALA A 67 1.28 -4.66 -1.23
N ASN A 68 2.43 -4.33 -0.64
CA ASN A 68 3.70 -5.00 -0.94
C ASN A 68 3.71 -6.51 -0.65
N LYS A 69 2.71 -7.05 0.08
CA LYS A 69 2.56 -8.50 0.30
C LYS A 69 1.87 -9.23 -0.85
N PHE A 70 1.15 -8.53 -1.74
CA PHE A 70 0.44 -9.18 -2.85
C PHE A 70 1.37 -9.90 -3.84
N PRO A 71 2.53 -9.35 -4.23
CA PRO A 71 3.49 -10.08 -5.08
C PRO A 71 4.01 -11.37 -4.42
N GLU A 72 4.34 -11.33 -3.13
CA GLU A 72 4.80 -12.51 -2.37
C GLU A 72 3.72 -13.58 -2.29
N LEU A 73 2.47 -13.17 -2.03
CA LEU A 73 1.33 -14.08 -2.02
C LEU A 73 1.08 -14.69 -3.41
N ALA A 74 1.19 -13.88 -4.47
CA ALA A 74 1.07 -14.36 -5.85
C ALA A 74 2.14 -15.41 -6.18
N GLN A 75 3.40 -15.19 -5.79
CA GLN A 75 4.49 -16.16 -5.96
C GLN A 75 4.22 -17.46 -5.21
N SER A 76 3.79 -17.37 -3.94
CA SER A 76 3.49 -18.56 -3.13
C SER A 76 2.33 -19.38 -3.70
N ILE A 77 1.32 -18.72 -4.27
CA ILE A 77 0.21 -19.40 -4.95
C ILE A 77 0.69 -20.01 -6.27
N GLU A 78 1.54 -19.33 -7.04
CA GLU A 78 2.11 -19.84 -8.29
C GLU A 78 2.95 -21.10 -8.07
N GLU A 79 3.77 -21.13 -7.02
CA GLU A 79 4.53 -22.32 -6.68
C GLU A 79 3.61 -23.49 -6.28
N ARG A 80 2.53 -23.22 -5.56
CA ARG A 80 1.54 -24.23 -5.18
C ARG A 80 0.75 -24.75 -6.39
N ASP A 81 0.27 -23.84 -7.24
CA ASP A 81 -0.42 -24.16 -8.49
C ASP A 81 0.46 -25.06 -9.39
N ASN A 82 1.76 -24.77 -9.46
CA ASN A 82 2.74 -25.57 -10.20
C ASN A 82 2.98 -26.95 -9.59
N GLN A 83 3.02 -27.08 -8.26
CA GLN A 83 3.15 -28.37 -7.58
C GLN A 83 1.90 -29.24 -7.79
N ASP A 84 0.71 -28.66 -7.65
CA ASP A 84 -0.56 -29.36 -7.86
C ASP A 84 -0.71 -29.81 -9.32
N ALA A 85 -0.29 -28.97 -10.28
CA ALA A 85 -0.26 -29.34 -11.70
C ALA A 85 0.70 -30.51 -12.00
N LYS A 86 1.84 -30.60 -11.30
CA LYS A 86 2.79 -31.72 -11.45
C LYS A 86 2.26 -33.03 -10.85
N ASN A 87 1.52 -32.95 -9.75
CA ASN A 87 0.93 -34.11 -9.07
C ASN A 87 -0.29 -34.69 -9.79
N TRP A 88 -0.82 -33.98 -10.80
CA TRP A 88 -1.97 -34.42 -11.61
C TRP A 88 -1.59 -35.12 -12.93
N ASN A 89 -0.29 -35.24 -13.25
CA ASN A 89 0.21 -36.02 -14.38
C ASN A 89 0.51 -37.46 -13.99
#